data_AF-A0A803M093-F1
#
_entry.id   AF-A0A803M093-F1
#
_cell.length_a   1.000
_cell.length_b   1.000
_cell.length_c   1.000
_cell.angle_alpha   90.00
_cell.angle_beta   90.00
_cell.angle_gamma   90.00
#
_symmetry.space_group_name_H-M   'P 1'
#
loop_
_entity.id
_entity.type
_entity.pdbx_description
1 polymer ?
#
loop_
_entity_poly.entity_id
_entity_poly.type
_entity_poly.pdbx_seq_one_letter_code
_entity_poly.pdbx_strand_id
1 'polypeptide(L)'
;MSMAVPGLIIAFRGSTSTKQLAKTSAQLDAAAKGTYILNRDLDTISRLVARLDDELEHIRAMVEFWMDRVDDHLHAQAGEEVARQLKRNDAKFMDQLDELEEHLYLCFMTINRARNLVVKEILDLHPR
;
A
#
# COMPACT_ATOMS: atom_id res chain seq x y z
N MET A 1 -54.26 34.77 17.97
CA MET A 1 -53.40 33.72 18.54
C MET A 1 -51.96 34.06 18.18
N SER A 2 -51.25 34.64 19.14
CA SER A 2 -49.82 34.94 19.06
C SER A 2 -49.07 33.73 19.59
N MET A 3 -48.10 33.22 18.86
CA MET A 3 -46.99 32.44 19.42
C MET A 3 -45.77 32.72 18.55
N ALA A 4 -44.98 33.72 18.98
CA ALA A 4 -43.59 33.85 18.57
C ALA A 4 -42.90 32.50 18.83
N VAL A 5 -42.16 31.98 17.86
CA VAL A 5 -41.30 30.81 18.05
C VAL A 5 -40.00 31.34 18.67
N PRO A 6 -39.79 31.16 19.99
CA PRO A 6 -38.58 31.63 20.64
C PRO A 6 -37.43 30.75 20.18
N GLY A 7 -36.30 31.40 19.91
CA GLY A 7 -35.15 30.81 19.28
C GLY A 7 -34.64 29.54 19.98
N LEU A 8 -34.10 28.66 19.15
CA LEU A 8 -33.11 27.68 19.59
C LEU A 8 -31.90 27.84 18.69
N ILE A 9 -31.13 28.91 18.91
CA ILE A 9 -29.71 28.87 18.56
C ILE A 9 -29.11 27.88 19.56
N ILE A 10 -28.97 26.62 19.15
CA ILE A 10 -28.08 25.69 19.85
C ILE A 10 -26.68 26.25 19.65
N ALA A 11 -26.25 27.07 20.60
CA ALA A 11 -24.85 27.43 20.73
C ALA A 11 -24.11 26.17 21.15
N PHE A 12 -23.65 25.38 20.17
CA PHE A 12 -22.52 24.50 20.40
C PHE A 12 -21.28 25.37 20.61
N ARG A 13 -21.15 25.90 21.82
CA ARG A 13 -19.89 26.39 22.35
C ARG A 13 -19.64 25.66 23.64
N GLY A 14 -19.32 24.37 23.51
CA GLY A 14 -18.30 23.83 24.39
C GLY A 14 -17.07 24.69 24.17
N SER A 15 -16.70 25.49 25.18
CA SER A 15 -15.41 26.16 25.22
C SER A 15 -14.34 25.08 25.26
N THR A 16 -13.95 24.56 24.09
CA THR A 16 -12.75 23.74 24.00
C THR A 16 -11.60 24.64 24.36
N SER A 17 -10.96 24.33 25.49
CA SER A 17 -9.74 25.00 25.91
C SER A 17 -8.76 25.03 24.74
N THR A 18 -8.01 26.13 24.59
CA THR A 18 -6.94 26.26 23.59
C THR A 18 -5.97 25.07 23.62
N LYS A 19 -5.76 24.47 24.80
CA LYS A 19 -4.98 23.24 25.00
C LYS A 19 -5.60 22.02 24.31
N GLN A 20 -6.92 21.84 24.40
CA GLN A 20 -7.62 20.74 23.77
C GLN A 20 -7.59 20.88 22.24
N LEU A 21 -7.80 22.10 21.72
CA LEU A 21 -7.70 22.38 20.29
C LEU A 21 -6.28 22.12 19.75
N ALA A 22 -5.25 22.54 20.50
CA ALA A 22 -3.86 22.26 20.14
C ALA A 22 -3.57 20.74 20.12
N LYS A 23 -4.07 19.99 21.11
CA LYS A 23 -3.96 18.52 21.15
C LYS A 23 -4.63 17.88 19.93
N THR A 24 -5.88 18.23 19.65
CA THR A 24 -6.61 17.66 18.50
C THR A 24 -5.98 18.04 17.17
N SER A 25 -5.44 19.24 17.04
CA SER A 25 -4.72 19.67 15.83
C SER A 25 -3.44 18.86 15.63
N ALA A 26 -2.69 18.58 16.69
CA ALA A 26 -1.49 17.75 16.63
C ALA A 26 -1.81 16.30 16.26
N GLN A 27 -2.89 15.74 16.82
CA GLN A 27 -3.37 14.40 16.45
C GLN A 27 -3.77 14.34 14.97
N LEU A 28 -4.49 15.35 14.48
CA LEU A 28 -4.91 15.41 13.07
C LEU A 28 -3.72 15.52 12.12
N ASP A 29 -2.72 16.36 12.44
CA ASP A 29 -1.48 16.47 11.67
C ASP A 29 -0.70 15.15 11.64
N ALA A 30 -0.57 14.47 12.78
CA ALA A 30 0.08 13.17 12.88
C ALA A 30 -0.67 12.10 12.06
N ALA A 31 -2.01 12.07 12.14
CA ALA A 31 -2.84 11.15 11.36
C ALA A 31 -2.74 11.43 9.85
N ALA A 32 -2.77 12.70 9.44
CA ALA A 32 -2.64 13.08 8.04
C ALA A 32 -1.27 12.63 7.47
N LYS A 33 -0.18 12.87 8.21
CA LYS A 33 1.16 12.40 7.82
C LYS A 33 1.24 10.87 7.76
N GLY A 34 0.70 10.18 8.77
CA GLY A 34 0.67 8.72 8.80
C GLY A 34 -0.09 8.11 7.63
N THR A 35 -1.27 8.65 7.31
CA THR A 35 -2.07 8.20 6.16
C THR A 35 -1.37 8.50 4.83
N TYR A 36 -0.71 9.66 4.69
CA TYR A 36 0.07 9.96 3.49
C TYR A 36 1.20 8.96 3.25
N ILE A 37 1.96 8.62 4.30
CA ILE A 37 3.05 7.64 4.22
C ILE A 37 2.48 6.27 3.83
N LEU A 38 1.44 5.81 4.53
CA LEU A 38 0.81 4.51 4.23
C LEU A 38 0.29 4.46 2.78
N ASN A 39 -0.35 5.53 2.31
CA ASN A 39 -0.84 5.58 0.93
C ASN A 39 0.32 5.50 -0.08
N ARG A 40 1.44 6.16 0.21
CA ARG A 40 2.64 6.10 -0.64
C ARG A 40 3.27 4.71 -0.66
N ASP A 41 3.32 4.04 0.48
CA ASP A 41 3.84 2.67 0.59
C ASP A 41 2.97 1.72 -0.25
N LEU A 42 1.64 1.82 -0.10
CA LEU A 42 0.67 1.03 -0.87
C LEU A 42 0.72 1.32 -2.38
N ASP A 43 0.87 2.59 -2.79
CA ASP A 43 1.06 2.96 -4.19
C ASP A 43 2.31 2.29 -4.78
N THR A 44 3.38 2.21 -3.99
CA THR A 44 4.64 1.59 -4.43
C THR A 44 4.47 0.08 -4.55
N ILE A 45 3.90 -0.56 -3.52
CA ILE A 45 3.57 -1.99 -3.54
C ILE A 45 2.69 -2.34 -4.74
N SER A 46 1.64 -1.54 -5.00
CA SER A 46 0.75 -1.78 -6.14
C SER A 46 1.48 -1.75 -7.48
N ARG A 47 2.47 -0.87 -7.65
CA ARG A 47 3.30 -0.82 -8.86
C ARG A 47 4.24 -2.01 -8.98
N LEU A 48 4.81 -2.48 -7.88
CA LEU A 48 5.66 -3.67 -7.87
C LEU A 48 4.86 -4.93 -8.21
N VAL A 49 3.67 -5.08 -7.63
CA VAL A 49 2.75 -6.18 -7.97
C VAL A 49 2.36 -6.14 -9.46
N ALA A 50 2.04 -4.96 -10.01
CA ALA A 50 1.73 -4.84 -11.43
C ALA A 50 2.92 -5.25 -12.32
N ARG A 51 4.16 -4.88 -11.96
CA ARG A 51 5.37 -5.28 -12.70
C ARG A 51 5.61 -6.78 -12.65
N LEU A 52 5.34 -7.43 -11.52
CA LEU A 52 5.44 -8.88 -11.39
C LEU A 52 4.39 -9.59 -12.25
N ASP A 53 3.17 -9.07 -12.29
CA ASP A 53 2.10 -9.58 -13.14
C ASP A 53 2.48 -9.48 -14.64
N ASP A 54 2.97 -8.31 -15.06
CA ASP A 54 3.48 -8.09 -16.43
C ASP A 54 4.61 -9.08 -16.79
N GLU A 55 5.55 -9.32 -15.86
CA GLU A 55 6.66 -10.26 -16.09
C GLU A 55 6.18 -11.72 -16.16
N LEU A 56 5.23 -12.12 -15.31
CA LEU A 56 4.62 -13.45 -15.35
C LEU A 56 3.88 -13.70 -16.66
N GLU A 57 3.10 -12.73 -17.12
CA GLU A 57 2.38 -12.85 -18.39
C GLU A 57 3.34 -12.85 -19.58
N HIS A 58 4.45 -12.10 -19.51
CA HIS A 58 5.52 -12.20 -20.50
C HIS A 58 6.15 -13.60 -20.55
N ILE A 59 6.48 -14.19 -19.39
CA ILE A 59 7.01 -15.55 -19.29
C ILE A 59 6.01 -16.56 -19.84
N ARG A 60 4.72 -16.45 -19.47
CA ARG A 60 3.64 -17.32 -19.96
C ARG A 60 3.54 -17.29 -21.49
N ALA A 61 3.42 -16.09 -22.06
CA ALA A 61 3.30 -15.90 -23.50
C ALA A 61 4.52 -16.45 -24.26
N MET A 62 5.72 -16.31 -23.69
CA MET A 62 6.93 -16.89 -24.26
C MET A 62 6.85 -18.43 -24.27
N VAL A 63 6.49 -19.06 -23.15
CA VAL A 63 6.37 -20.52 -23.07
C VAL A 63 5.31 -21.05 -24.03
N GLU A 64 4.14 -20.44 -24.10
CA GLU A 64 3.06 -20.81 -25.02
C GLU A 64 3.51 -20.71 -26.49
N PHE A 65 4.12 -19.59 -26.87
CA PHE A 65 4.67 -19.38 -28.21
C PHE A 65 5.67 -20.48 -28.62
N TRP A 66 6.46 -20.98 -27.68
CA TRP A 66 7.41 -22.06 -27.95
C TRP A 66 6.74 -23.42 -28.05
N MET A 67 5.80 -23.73 -27.16
CA MET A 67 5.05 -24.99 -27.20
C MET A 67 4.33 -25.18 -28.53
N ASP A 68 3.74 -24.11 -29.09
CA ASP A 68 3.06 -24.13 -30.38
C ASP A 68 3.99 -24.41 -31.57
N ARG A 69 5.32 -24.24 -31.41
CA ARG A 69 6.33 -24.41 -32.48
C ARG A 69 7.20 -25.66 -32.31
N VAL A 70 6.97 -26.46 -31.27
CA VAL A 70 7.74 -27.71 -31.04
C VAL A 70 7.49 -28.76 -32.13
N ASP A 71 6.33 -28.75 -32.79
CA ASP A 71 6.03 -29.63 -33.93
C ASP A 71 6.80 -29.24 -35.21
N ASP A 72 7.21 -27.97 -35.34
CA ASP A 72 7.87 -27.41 -36.52
C ASP A 72 9.41 -27.52 -36.44
N HIS A 73 9.97 -28.74 -36.37
CA HIS A 73 11.37 -29.11 -36.70
C HIS A 73 12.56 -28.17 -36.32
N LEU A 74 12.40 -27.18 -35.43
CA LEU A 74 13.45 -26.24 -35.04
C LEU A 74 14.23 -26.81 -33.85
N HIS A 75 15.16 -27.70 -34.21
CA HIS A 75 16.02 -28.46 -33.31
C HIS A 75 16.89 -27.58 -32.39
N ALA A 76 17.06 -28.06 -31.15
CA ALA A 76 18.12 -27.83 -30.15
C ALA A 76 18.61 -26.39 -29.87
N GLN A 77 19.08 -25.65 -30.87
CA GLN A 77 19.56 -24.27 -30.75
C GLN A 77 18.45 -23.30 -30.35
N ALA A 78 17.22 -23.56 -30.83
CA ALA A 78 16.04 -22.85 -30.36
C ALA A 78 15.78 -23.09 -28.87
N GLY A 79 15.86 -24.34 -28.40
CA GLY A 79 15.65 -24.68 -26.99
C GLY A 79 16.70 -24.07 -26.05
N GLU A 80 17.95 -23.95 -26.48
CA GLU A 80 19.02 -23.33 -25.67
C GLU A 80 18.78 -21.82 -25.48
N GLU A 81 18.42 -21.09 -26.54
CA GLU A 81 18.11 -19.66 -26.43
C GLU A 81 16.86 -19.43 -25.56
N VAL A 82 15.85 -20.31 -25.64
CA VAL A 82 14.67 -20.27 -24.75
C VAL A 82 15.05 -20.46 -23.31
N ALA A 83 15.81 -21.50 -22.99
CA ALA A 83 16.27 -21.76 -21.65
C ALA A 83 17.07 -20.56 -21.11
N ARG A 84 17.87 -19.92 -21.98
CA ARG A 84 18.63 -18.72 -21.64
C ARG A 84 17.74 -17.50 -21.36
N GLN A 85 16.67 -17.30 -22.14
CA GLN A 85 15.71 -16.22 -21.91
C GLN A 85 14.88 -16.47 -20.65
N LEU A 86 14.38 -17.70 -20.45
CA LEU A 86 13.62 -18.08 -19.27
C LEU A 86 14.45 -17.87 -17.99
N LYS A 87 15.73 -18.26 -18.01
CA LYS A 87 16.64 -18.04 -16.87
C LYS A 87 16.88 -16.55 -16.57
N ARG A 88 16.91 -15.70 -17.60
CA ARG A 88 17.04 -14.24 -17.40
C ARG A 88 15.76 -13.65 -16.82
N ASN A 89 14.60 -14.07 -17.32
CA ASN A 89 13.31 -13.61 -16.82
C ASN A 89 13.09 -14.08 -15.37
N ASP A 90 13.49 -15.32 -15.03
CA ASP A 90 13.45 -15.86 -13.67
C ASP A 90 14.30 -15.03 -12.71
N ALA A 91 15.54 -14.70 -13.07
CA ALA A 91 16.40 -13.84 -12.25
C ALA A 91 15.79 -12.44 -12.03
N LYS A 92 15.27 -11.82 -13.09
CA LYS A 92 14.61 -10.51 -13.01
C LYS A 92 13.34 -10.55 -12.15
N PHE A 93 12.55 -11.62 -12.28
CA PHE A 93 11.34 -11.84 -11.51
C PHE A 93 11.66 -12.01 -10.02
N MET A 94 12.71 -12.78 -9.70
CA MET A 94 13.19 -12.92 -8.33
C MET A 94 13.68 -11.60 -7.74
N ASP A 95 14.43 -10.79 -8.49
CA ASP A 95 14.86 -9.46 -8.04
C ASP A 95 13.64 -8.56 -7.72
N GLN A 96 12.59 -8.62 -8.55
CA GLN A 96 11.35 -7.86 -8.32
C GLN A 96 10.54 -8.39 -7.11
N LEU A 97 10.56 -9.70 -6.87
CA LEU A 97 9.93 -10.30 -5.69
C LEU A 97 10.64 -9.86 -4.41
N ASP A 98 11.98 -9.82 -4.41
CA ASP A 98 12.77 -9.35 -3.29
C ASP A 98 12.46 -7.86 -2.98
N GLU A 99 12.37 -7.01 -4.02
CA GLU A 99 11.98 -5.60 -3.88
C GLU A 99 10.56 -5.46 -3.28
N LEU A 100 9.62 -6.30 -3.73
CA LEU A 100 8.26 -6.34 -3.19
C LEU A 100 8.24 -6.76 -1.72
N GLU A 101 8.99 -7.81 -1.36
CA GLU A 101 9.08 -8.28 0.02
C GLU A 101 9.63 -7.20 0.96
N GLU A 102 10.69 -6.51 0.56
CA GLU A 102 11.27 -5.40 1.33
C GLU A 102 10.22 -4.31 1.59
N HIS A 103 9.50 -3.88 0.55
CA HIS A 103 8.50 -2.82 0.69
C HIS A 103 7.27 -3.25 1.48
N LEU A 104 6.85 -4.51 1.39
CA LEU A 104 5.83 -5.07 2.26
C LEU A 104 6.28 -5.02 3.73
N TYR A 105 7.51 -5.45 4.01
CA TYR A 105 8.06 -5.43 5.36
C TYR A 105 8.11 -4.01 5.94
N LEU A 106 8.60 -3.04 5.17
CA LEU A 106 8.65 -1.63 5.58
C LEU A 106 7.24 -1.07 5.83
N CYS A 107 6.27 -1.36 4.95
CA CYS A 107 4.88 -0.96 5.11
C CYS A 107 4.28 -1.53 6.41
N PHE A 108 4.50 -2.82 6.70
CA PHE A 108 4.06 -3.44 7.94
C PHE A 108 4.68 -2.79 9.18
N MET A 109 5.97 -2.45 9.13
CA MET A 109 6.65 -1.74 10.22
C MET A 109 6.02 -0.35 10.47
N THR A 110 5.70 0.39 9.40
CA THR A 110 4.98 1.67 9.48
C THR A 110 3.59 1.49 10.10
N ILE A 111 2.82 0.49 9.66
CA ILE A 111 1.49 0.18 10.21
C ILE A 111 1.57 -0.16 11.70
N ASN A 112 2.52 -1.02 12.08
CA ASN A 112 2.70 -1.43 13.48
C ASN A 112 3.09 -0.25 14.37
N ARG A 113 3.97 0.64 13.87
CA ARG A 113 4.30 1.89 14.55
C ARG A 113 3.08 2.80 14.72
N ALA A 114 2.30 3.00 13.66
CA ALA A 114 1.09 3.82 13.71
C ALA A 114 0.07 3.25 14.71
N ARG A 115 -0.13 1.94 14.71
CA ARG A 115 -0.98 1.24 15.69
C ARG A 115 -0.56 1.51 17.13
N ASN A 116 0.73 1.40 17.43
CA ASN A 116 1.26 1.67 18.77
C ASN A 116 1.01 3.12 19.22
N LEU A 117 1.19 4.08 18.30
CA LEU A 117 0.90 5.49 18.58
C LEU A 117 -0.58 5.74 18.85
N VAL A 118 -1.47 5.13 18.06
CA VAL A 118 -2.93 5.23 18.26
C VAL A 118 -3.35 4.63 19.60
N VAL A 119 -2.83 3.44 19.95
CA VAL A 119 -3.13 2.81 21.24
C VAL A 119 -2.67 3.68 22.40
N LYS A 120 -1.46 4.26 22.32
CA LYS A 120 -0.96 5.18 23.34
C LYS A 120 -1.88 6.39 23.49
N GLU A 121 -2.30 6.99 22.38
CA GLU A 121 -3.19 8.15 22.41
C GLU A 121 -4.55 7.82 23.04
N ILE A 122 -5.12 6.63 22.75
CA ILE A 122 -6.36 6.16 23.37
C ILE A 122 -6.20 6.00 24.89
N LEU A 123 -5.09 5.42 25.34
CA LEU A 123 -4.81 5.26 26.77
C LEU A 123 -4.59 6.62 27.45
N ASP A 124 -3.92 7.56 26.79
CA ASP A 124 -3.71 8.93 27.27
C ASP A 124 -4.99 9.77 27.27
N LEU A 125 -6.03 9.39 26.51
CA LEU A 125 -7.36 9.99 26.52
C LEU A 125 -8.22 9.57 27.72
N HIS A 126 -7.82 8.53 28.47
CA HIS A 126 -8.53 8.03 29.65
C HIS A 126 -7.65 8.17 30.92
N PRO A 127 -7.42 9.39 31.42
CA PRO A 127 -6.73 9.56 32.69
C PRO A 127 -7.62 8.98 33.81
N ARG A 128 -7.04 8.10 34.62
CA ARG A 128 -7.61 7.73 35.93
C ARG A 128 -7.56 8.92 36.88
#